data_AF-A0A0K5AZS5-F1
#
_entry.id   AF-A0A0K5AZS5-F1
#
_cell.length_a   1.000
_cell.length_b   1.000
_cell.length_c   1.000
_cell.angle_alpha   90.00
_cell.angle_beta   90.00
_cell.angle_gamma   90.00
#
_symmetry.space_group_name_H-M   'P 1'
#
loop_
_entity.id
_entity.type
_entity.pdbx_description
1 polymer ?
#
loop_
_entity_poly.entity_id
_entity_poly.type
_entity_poly.pdbx_seq_one_letter_code
_entity_poly.pdbx_strand_id
1 'polypeptide(L)'
;MFLALGINIAGQKELLGMRLAENEGANFWFNVLTELKNRGLNDILIACVYGLKEFPEARIQLCIVHMVRNSMRFVSWKEYKAVTRDLKAISLPQKRQASRHWKRLLRPGTAAIRR
;
A
#
# COMPACT_ATOMS: atom_id res chain seq x y z
N MET A 1 -8.34 -0.59 13.70
CA MET A 1 -7.96 0.85 13.80
C MET A 1 -7.24 1.22 12.51
N PHE A 2 -7.69 2.29 11.85
CA PHE A 2 -7.16 2.79 10.59
C PHE A 2 -6.69 4.23 10.74
N LEU A 3 -5.55 4.54 10.14
CA LEU A 3 -4.94 5.87 10.18
C LEU A 3 -4.88 6.43 8.77
N ALA A 4 -5.40 7.65 8.60
CA ALA A 4 -5.23 8.44 7.40
C ALA A 4 -4.04 9.37 7.60
N LEU A 5 -2.96 9.13 6.86
CA LEU A 5 -1.75 9.95 6.88
C LEU A 5 -1.63 10.68 5.54
N GLY A 6 -1.33 11.97 5.60
CA GLY A 6 -1.11 12.83 4.46
C GLY A 6 0.30 13.40 4.43
N ILE A 7 0.75 13.78 3.23
CA ILE A 7 1.91 14.64 3.05
C ILE A 7 1.43 15.85 2.26
N ASN A 8 1.60 17.05 2.82
CA ASN A 8 1.19 18.27 2.15
C ASN A 8 2.23 18.69 1.08
N ILE A 9 1.91 19.72 0.29
CA ILE A 9 2.81 20.22 -0.77
C ILE A 9 4.13 20.80 -0.25
N ALA A 10 4.18 21.18 1.04
CA ALA A 10 5.41 21.60 1.72
C ALA A 10 6.24 20.40 2.22
N GLY A 11 5.80 19.16 1.95
CA GLY A 11 6.49 17.93 2.34
C GLY A 11 6.29 17.53 3.80
N GLN A 12 5.38 18.19 4.53
CA GLN A 12 5.13 17.89 5.94
C GLN A 12 4.14 16.75 6.07
N LYS A 13 4.44 15.84 7.00
CA LYS A 13 3.58 14.70 7.33
C LYS A 13 2.51 15.13 8.31
N GLU A 14 1.28 14.77 8.04
CA GLU A 14 0.11 15.13 8.86
C GLU A 14 -0.75 13.89 9.14
N LEU A 15 -1.25 13.79 10.38
CA LEU A 15 -2.28 12.83 10.71
C LEU A 15 -3.64 13.44 10.34
N LEU A 16 -4.17 13.00 9.20
CA LEU A 16 -5.45 13.48 8.70
C LEU A 16 -6.62 12.89 9.48
N GLY A 17 -6.49 11.71 10.08
CA GLY A 17 -7.53 11.15 10.94
C GLY A 17 -7.25 9.75 11.46
N MET A 18 -8.00 9.36 12.49
CA MET A 18 -7.97 8.01 13.06
C MET A 18 -9.39 7.48 13.18
N ARG A 19 -9.62 6.25 12.73
CA ARG A 19 -10.93 5.59 12.78
C ARG A 19 -10.83 4.20 13.36
N LEU A 20 -11.82 3.84 14.16
CA LEU A 20 -12.06 2.46 14.55
C LEU A 20 -13.13 1.91 13.60
N ALA A 21 -12.76 0.92 12.81
CA ALA A 21 -13.68 0.17 11.96
C ALA A 21 -13.21 -1.28 11.88
N GLU A 22 -14.14 -2.17 11.59
CA GLU A 22 -13.88 -3.60 11.46
C GLU A 22 -13.28 -3.95 10.08
N ASN A 23 -13.70 -3.25 9.01
CA ASN A 23 -13.32 -3.57 7.64
C ASN A 23 -12.94 -2.32 6.81
N GLU A 24 -11.95 -2.47 5.91
CA GLU A 24 -11.49 -1.47 4.93
C GLU A 24 -12.31 -1.50 3.62
N GLY A 25 -13.64 -1.48 3.73
CA GLY A 25 -14.51 -1.52 2.55
C GLY A 25 -14.57 -0.20 1.77
N ALA A 26 -15.13 -0.24 0.55
CA ALA A 26 -15.32 0.97 -0.28
C ALA A 26 -16.10 2.07 0.45
N ASN A 27 -17.17 1.70 1.18
CA ASN A 27 -17.97 2.64 1.96
C ASN A 27 -17.18 3.29 3.11
N PHE A 28 -16.27 2.55 3.74
CA PHE A 28 -15.40 3.09 4.78
C PHE A 28 -14.50 4.20 4.23
N TRP A 29 -13.81 3.92 3.12
CA TRP A 29 -12.94 4.90 2.48
C TRP A 29 -13.71 6.10 1.91
N PHE A 30 -14.91 5.87 1.36
CA PHE A 30 -15.78 6.95 0.91
C PHE A 30 -16.16 7.91 2.06
N ASN A 31 -16.52 7.37 3.22
CA ASN A 31 -16.82 8.18 4.41
C ASN A 31 -15.60 8.96 4.88
N VAL A 32 -14.42 8.35 4.90
CA VAL A 32 -13.15 9.03 5.26
C VAL A 32 -12.89 10.19 4.30
N LEU A 33 -13.03 9.99 3.00
CA LEU A 33 -12.78 11.00 1.98
C LEU A 33 -13.78 12.16 2.06
N THR A 34 -15.05 11.85 2.31
CA THR A 34 -16.11 12.84 2.48
C THR A 34 -15.83 13.74 3.69
N GLU A 35 -15.42 13.15 4.81
CA GLU A 35 -15.06 13.92 6.00
C GLU A 35 -13.83 14.81 5.77
N LEU A 36 -12.80 14.30 5.09
CA LEU A 36 -11.64 15.10 4.74
C LEU A 36 -12.01 16.29 3.83
N LYS A 37 -12.89 16.07 2.85
CA LYS A 37 -13.41 17.13 1.99
C LYS A 37 -14.17 18.20 2.80
N ASN A 38 -15.01 17.78 3.75
CA ASN A 38 -15.73 18.69 4.65
C ASN A 38 -14.80 19.49 5.57
N ARG A 39 -13.58 18.99 5.82
CA ARG A 39 -12.53 19.70 6.57
C ARG A 39 -11.67 20.63 5.71
N GLY A 40 -12.00 20.79 4.42
CA GLY A 40 -11.29 21.67 3.50
C GLY A 40 -10.20 20.99 2.68
N LEU A 41 -10.15 19.64 2.63
CA LEU A 41 -9.29 18.96 1.66
C LEU A 41 -9.85 19.21 0.25
N ASN A 42 -9.08 19.94 -0.55
CA ASN A 42 -9.49 20.31 -1.91
C ASN A 42 -9.19 19.20 -2.92
N ASP A 43 -7.96 18.69 -2.92
CA ASP A 43 -7.49 17.76 -3.95
C ASP A 43 -6.50 16.73 -3.37
N ILE A 44 -6.46 15.54 -3.96
CA ILE A 44 -5.56 14.44 -3.62
C ILE A 44 -4.84 14.01 -4.90
N LEU A 45 -3.57 14.38 -5.04
CA LEU A 45 -2.78 14.00 -6.22
C LEU A 45 -2.54 12.48 -6.30
N ILE A 46 -2.25 11.86 -5.15
CA ILE A 46 -1.92 10.44 -5.03
C ILE A 46 -2.59 9.86 -3.79
N ALA A 47 -3.37 8.80 -3.96
CA ALA A 47 -3.97 8.05 -2.87
C ALA A 47 -3.36 6.65 -2.79
N CYS A 48 -2.74 6.31 -1.65
CA CYS A 48 -2.12 5.01 -1.41
C CYS A 48 -3.01 4.15 -0.49
N VAL A 49 -4.02 3.50 -1.07
CA VAL A 49 -5.05 2.76 -0.31
C VAL A 49 -5.21 1.33 -0.81
N TYR A 50 -5.56 0.42 0.09
CA TYR A 50 -5.89 -0.96 -0.24
C TYR A 50 -7.40 -1.11 -0.32
N GLY A 51 -7.92 -1.61 -1.45
CA GLY A 51 -9.36 -1.90 -1.61
C GLY A 51 -10.23 -0.76 -2.14
N LEU A 52 -9.72 0.47 -2.30
CA LEU A 52 -10.42 1.52 -3.03
C LEU A 52 -10.15 1.40 -4.53
N LYS A 53 -11.19 1.12 -5.33
CA LYS A 53 -11.04 0.95 -6.78
C LYS A 53 -11.00 2.27 -7.54
N GLU A 54 -11.83 3.23 -7.16
CA GLU A 54 -12.03 4.45 -7.94
C GLU A 54 -12.23 5.66 -7.03
N PHE A 55 -11.47 6.72 -7.32
CA PHE A 55 -11.64 8.07 -6.78
C PHE A 55 -11.36 9.02 -7.95
N PRO A 56 -12.36 9.80 -8.40
CA PRO A 56 -12.37 10.38 -9.74
C PRO A 56 -11.21 11.36 -10.02
N GLU A 57 -10.60 11.94 -9.00
CA GLU A 57 -9.57 12.98 -9.15
C GLU A 57 -8.16 12.54 -8.72
N ALA A 58 -8.04 11.42 -7.99
CA ALA A 58 -6.77 10.96 -7.45
C ALA A 58 -6.18 9.78 -8.22
N ARG A 59 -4.86 9.80 -8.39
CA ARG A 59 -4.13 8.62 -8.86
C ARG A 59 -4.05 7.60 -7.72
N ILE A 60 -4.88 6.57 -7.79
CA ILE A 60 -4.86 5.47 -6.84
C ILE A 60 -3.63 4.59 -7.10
N GLN A 61 -2.86 4.34 -6.04
CA GLN A 61 -1.74 3.41 -6.02
C GLN A 61 -1.93 2.41 -4.88
N LEU A 62 -1.49 1.18 -5.09
CA LEU A 62 -1.44 0.21 -4.00
C LEU A 62 -0.28 0.57 -3.07
N CYS A 63 -0.58 0.65 -1.77
CA CYS A 63 0.44 0.94 -0.77
C CYS A 63 1.48 -0.19 -0.72
N ILE A 64 2.72 0.11 -1.11
CA ILE A 64 3.80 -0.86 -1.13
C ILE A 64 4.13 -1.44 0.25
N VAL A 65 3.94 -0.65 1.30
CA VAL A 65 4.13 -1.10 2.69
C VAL A 65 3.11 -2.19 3.04
N HIS A 66 1.83 -1.99 2.67
CA HIS A 66 0.81 -3.02 2.86
C HIS A 66 1.07 -4.24 2.00
N MET A 67 1.47 -4.07 0.74
CA MET A 67 1.84 -5.19 -0.14
C MET A 67 2.97 -6.02 0.49
N VAL A 68 4.09 -5.40 0.86
CA VAL A 68 5.24 -6.09 1.46
C VAL A 68 4.84 -6.75 2.78
N ARG A 69 4.13 -6.06 3.66
CA ARG A 69 3.68 -6.64 4.94
C ARG A 69 2.78 -7.86 4.71
N ASN A 70 1.80 -7.76 3.80
CA ASN A 70 0.89 -8.86 3.51
C ASN A 70 1.64 -10.05 2.91
N SER A 71 2.57 -9.81 1.99
CA SER A 71 3.41 -10.84 1.40
C SER A 71 4.27 -11.57 2.44
N MET A 72 4.88 -10.82 3.37
CA MET A 72 5.79 -11.39 4.37
C MET A 72 5.10 -12.28 5.41
N ARG A 73 3.76 -12.23 5.55
CA ARG A 73 2.99 -13.13 6.45
C ARG A 73 3.12 -14.60 6.08
N PHE A 74 3.40 -14.89 4.81
CA PHE A 74 3.48 -16.24 4.26
C PHE A 74 4.93 -16.73 4.08
N VAL A 75 5.90 -15.98 4.60
CA VAL A 75 7.32 -16.24 4.40
C VAL A 75 7.92 -16.80 5.69
N SER A 76 8.60 -17.94 5.58
CA SER A 76 9.30 -18.54 6.72
C SER A 76 10.49 -17.67 7.15
N TRP A 77 10.89 -17.77 8.42
CA TRP A 77 12.05 -17.02 8.93
C TRP A 77 13.35 -17.31 8.16
N LYS A 78 13.53 -18.57 7.73
CA LYS A 78 14.70 -19.00 6.94
C LYS A 78 14.83 -18.22 5.64
N GLU A 79 13.70 -17.85 5.04
CA GLU A 79 13.65 -17.23 3.73
C GLU A 79 13.41 -15.71 3.79
N TYR A 80 13.14 -15.18 4.99
CA TYR A 80 12.84 -13.78 5.25
C TYR A 80 13.83 -12.81 4.57
N LYS A 81 15.14 -13.04 4.76
CA LYS A 81 16.19 -12.17 4.20
C LYS A 81 16.21 -12.18 2.67
N ALA A 82 16.05 -13.36 2.06
CA ALA A 82 16.06 -13.50 0.61
C ALA A 82 14.84 -12.81 -0.01
N VAL A 83 13.65 -13.04 0.55
CA VAL A 83 12.40 -12.46 0.06
C VAL A 83 12.37 -10.95 0.25
N THR A 84 12.83 -10.43 1.40
CA THR A 84 12.87 -8.98 1.66
C THR A 84 13.78 -8.25 0.66
N ARG A 85 14.93 -8.85 0.31
CA ARG A 85 15.83 -8.29 -0.70
C ARG A 85 15.15 -8.21 -2.07
N ASP A 86 14.47 -9.27 -2.48
CA ASP A 86 13.79 -9.29 -3.77
C ASP A 86 12.58 -8.34 -3.80
N LEU A 87 11.80 -8.24 -2.72
CA LEU A 87 10.72 -7.25 -2.58
C LEU A 87 11.23 -5.81 -2.64
N LYS A 88 12.37 -5.51 -1.99
CA LYS A 88 13.02 -4.19 -2.08
C LYS A 88 13.43 -3.86 -3.51
N ALA A 89 13.96 -4.83 -4.27
CA ALA A 89 14.34 -4.61 -5.66
C ALA A 89 13.14 -4.30 -6.58
N ILE A 90 11.98 -4.92 -6.31
CA ILE A 90 10.72 -4.68 -7.04
C ILE A 90 10.15 -3.29 -6.74
N SER A 91 10.40 -2.78 -5.53
CA SER A 91 9.95 -1.47 -5.05
C SER A 91 10.63 -0.29 -5.71
N LEU A 92 11.77 -0.52 -6.38
CA LEU A 92 12.59 0.54 -6.95
C LEU A 92 12.10 0.92 -8.36
N PRO A 93 12.34 2.17 -8.83
CA PRO A 93 11.82 2.69 -10.10
C PRO A 93 12.26 1.93 -11.36
N GLN A 94 13.26 1.04 -11.25
CA GLN A 94 13.84 0.33 -12.39
C GLN A 94 12.95 -0.86 -12.84
N LYS A 95 11.91 -0.55 -13.64
CA LYS A 95 10.91 -1.51 -14.15
C LYS A 95 11.49 -2.79 -14.76
N ARG A 96 12.65 -2.72 -15.43
CA ARG A 96 13.28 -3.86 -16.13
C ARG A 96 13.79 -4.98 -15.20
N GLN A 97 14.07 -4.68 -13.92
CA GLN A 97 14.54 -5.69 -12.98
C GLN A 97 13.40 -6.29 -12.15
N ALA A 98 12.35 -5.52 -11.89
CA ALA A 98 11.20 -5.93 -11.08
C ALA A 98 10.54 -7.23 -11.57
N SER A 99 10.29 -7.39 -12.87
CA SER A 99 9.67 -8.63 -13.40
C SER A 99 10.51 -9.88 -13.17
N ARG A 100 11.85 -9.78 -13.13
CA ARG A 100 12.74 -10.92 -12.87
C ARG A 100 12.70 -11.34 -11.40
N HIS A 101 12.72 -10.37 -10.48
CA HIS A 101 12.58 -10.64 -9.05
C HIS A 101 11.17 -11.14 -8.70
N TRP A 102 10.13 -10.59 -9.33
CA TRP A 102 8.75 -11.08 -9.16
C TRP A 102 8.59 -12.54 -9.58
N LYS A 103 9.08 -12.91 -10.78
CA LYS A 103 9.07 -14.30 -11.24
C LYS A 103 9.83 -15.24 -10.31
N ARG A 104 10.91 -14.77 -9.67
CA ARG A 104 11.70 -15.55 -8.71
C ARG A 104 10.92 -15.86 -7.43
N LEU A 105 10.17 -14.89 -6.91
CA LEU A 105 9.34 -15.06 -5.71
C LEU A 105 8.17 -16.04 -5.93
N LEU A 106 7.70 -16.22 -7.16
CA LEU A 106 6.60 -17.13 -7.48
C LEU A 106 7.02 -18.57 -7.80
N ARG A 107 8.32 -18.91 -7.73
CA ARG A 107 8.79 -20.26 -8.12
C ARG A 107 8.47 -21.31 -7.04
N PRO A 108 7.98 -22.49 -7.43
CA PRO A 108 7.79 -23.60 -6.49
C PRO A 108 9.12 -24.00 -5.84
N GLY A 109 9.16 -24.09 -4.50
CA GLY A 109 10.33 -24.58 -3.75
C GLY A 109 11.32 -23.52 -3.26
N THR A 110 11.19 -22.27 -3.71
CA THR A 110 11.82 -21.10 -3.08
C THR A 110 10.69 -20.27 -2.49
N ALA A 111 10.65 -20.02 -1.18
CA ALA A 111 9.62 -19.18 -0.57
C ALA A 111 9.21 -18.02 -1.46
N ALA A 112 7.91 -17.82 -1.53
CA ALA A 112 7.30 -16.59 -1.05
C ALA A 112 5.84 -16.62 -1.46
N ILE A 113 4.94 -16.41 -0.49
CA ILE A 113 3.55 -16.04 -0.77
C ILE A 113 2.77 -17.18 -1.47
N ARG A 114 2.56 -18.30 -0.76
CA ARG A 114 1.48 -19.24 -1.13
C ARG A 114 0.16 -18.51 -0.86
N ARG A 115 -0.67 -18.31 -1.89
CA ARG A 115 -2.06 -17.89 -1.73
C ARG A 115 -2.88 -19.04 -1.14
#